data_AF-A0A3B0M5F4-F1
#
_entry.id   AF-A0A3B0M5F4-F1
#
_cell.length_a   1.000
_cell.length_b   1.000
_cell.length_c   1.000
_cell.angle_alpha   90.00
_cell.angle_beta   90.00
_cell.angle_gamma   90.00
#
_symmetry.space_group_name_H-M   'P 1'
#
loop_
_entity.id
_entity.type
_entity.pdbx_description
1 polymer ?
#
loop_
_entity_poly.entity_id
_entity_poly.type
_entity_poly.pdbx_seq_one_letter_code
_entity_poly.pdbx_strand_id
1 'polypeptide(L)'
;MQQQIIKMYRKGGVIPSQVNIVGWSRGGISCHMLANAMLEDELLKEIPVNIFAIDPVPGPLNFQNEKVSLGKNVKEYVAFYAKDERSKGFYCVIPKTDSATIVRIFLMRGQHATLAGNASLDSVSEGKVLYEPGLIVRHFTEVCLTRWGVKLDKKLELSDRDLLELHQSIAKNSDLYQDIQNYSYTQFTEKNGNERNVSYGDEGSQFSLIRGNQFLPESGLISDFLVDPLIYDGIK
;
A
#
# COMPACT_ATOMS: atom_id res chain seq x y z
N MET A 1 -15.03 -1.00 -17.27
CA MET A 1 -13.88 -1.61 -17.97
C MET A 1 -13.49 -2.95 -17.37
N GLN A 2 -13.17 -3.06 -16.07
CA GLN A 2 -12.71 -4.33 -15.47
C GLN A 2 -13.74 -5.48 -15.51
N GLN A 3 -15.03 -5.21 -15.25
CA GLN A 3 -16.09 -6.23 -15.38
C GLN A 3 -16.18 -6.87 -16.78
N GLN A 4 -15.86 -6.12 -17.84
CA GLN A 4 -15.86 -6.65 -19.21
C GLN A 4 -14.67 -7.58 -19.48
N ILE A 5 -13.50 -7.28 -18.89
CA ILE A 5 -12.30 -8.11 -18.99
C ILE A 5 -12.53 -9.48 -18.34
N ILE A 6 -13.17 -9.52 -17.16
CA ILE A 6 -13.50 -10.78 -16.47
C ILE A 6 -14.43 -11.65 -17.32
N LYS A 7 -15.45 -11.05 -17.96
CA LYS A 7 -16.37 -11.77 -18.86
C LYS A 7 -15.66 -12.29 -20.12
N MET A 8 -14.70 -11.56 -20.67
CA MET A 8 -13.99 -11.93 -21.90
C MET A 8 -12.96 -13.04 -21.72
N TYR A 9 -12.22 -13.06 -20.60
CA TYR A 9 -11.06 -13.96 -20.43
C TYR A 9 -11.33 -15.19 -19.54
N ARG A 10 -12.57 -15.37 -19.03
CA ARG A 10 -12.93 -16.53 -18.22
C ARG A 10 -13.00 -17.80 -19.07
N LYS A 11 -11.92 -18.57 -19.07
CA LYS A 11 -11.82 -19.85 -19.77
C LYS A 11 -12.58 -20.94 -19.00
N GLY A 12 -13.59 -21.54 -19.61
CA GLY A 12 -14.27 -22.75 -19.10
C GLY A 12 -15.16 -22.55 -17.86
N GLY A 13 -15.50 -21.32 -17.47
CA GLY A 13 -16.39 -21.07 -16.34
C GLY A 13 -15.78 -21.35 -14.96
N VAL A 14 -14.49 -21.66 -14.86
CA VAL A 14 -13.80 -21.90 -13.58
C VAL A 14 -13.87 -20.64 -12.71
N ILE A 15 -14.27 -20.81 -11.45
CA ILE A 15 -14.29 -19.76 -10.42
C ILE A 15 -13.10 -19.99 -9.51
N PRO A 16 -12.25 -18.97 -9.25
CA PRO A 16 -11.16 -19.12 -8.31
C PRO A 16 -11.70 -19.26 -6.88
N SER A 17 -11.02 -20.05 -6.04
CA SER A 17 -11.35 -20.19 -4.62
C SER A 17 -10.91 -18.98 -3.78
N GLN A 18 -10.04 -18.12 -4.33
CA GLN A 18 -9.49 -16.92 -3.72
C GLN A 18 -8.92 -15.99 -4.78
N VAL A 19 -8.92 -14.68 -4.52
CA VAL A 19 -8.24 -13.69 -5.37
C VAL A 19 -7.24 -12.89 -4.53
N ASN A 20 -5.98 -12.89 -4.93
CA ASN A 20 -4.92 -12.09 -4.33
C ASN A 20 -4.53 -10.99 -5.32
N ILE A 21 -4.51 -9.73 -4.91
CA ILE A 21 -4.29 -8.59 -5.80
C ILE A 21 -3.22 -7.68 -5.20
N VAL A 22 -2.27 -7.25 -6.03
CA VAL A 22 -1.26 -6.25 -5.68
C VAL A 22 -1.46 -5.03 -6.55
N GLY A 23 -1.45 -3.85 -5.95
CA GLY A 23 -1.63 -2.61 -6.70
C GLY A 23 -0.89 -1.43 -6.10
N TRP A 24 -0.18 -0.70 -6.96
CA TRP A 24 0.46 0.56 -6.62
C TRP A 24 -0.34 1.74 -7.14
N SER A 25 -0.41 2.86 -6.40
CA SER A 25 -1.03 4.10 -6.88
C SER A 25 -2.51 3.92 -7.25
N ARG A 26 -2.93 4.42 -8.42
CA ARG A 26 -4.25 4.15 -9.02
C ARG A 26 -4.50 2.65 -9.24
N GLY A 27 -3.46 1.84 -9.38
CA GLY A 27 -3.56 0.38 -9.40
C GLY A 27 -4.01 -0.18 -8.06
N GLY A 28 -3.57 0.39 -6.94
CA GLY A 28 -4.06 0.04 -5.60
C GLY A 28 -5.56 0.36 -5.44
N ILE A 29 -5.98 1.53 -5.92
CA ILE A 29 -7.41 1.89 -5.97
C ILE A 29 -8.20 0.96 -6.89
N SER A 30 -7.62 0.53 -8.00
CA SER A 30 -8.23 -0.46 -8.88
C SER A 30 -8.43 -1.82 -8.19
N CYS A 31 -7.59 -2.17 -7.21
CA CYS A 31 -7.80 -3.36 -6.37
C CYS A 31 -9.05 -3.19 -5.49
N HIS A 32 -9.25 -2.01 -4.89
CA HIS A 32 -10.45 -1.71 -4.09
C HIS A 32 -11.71 -1.85 -4.94
N MET A 33 -11.71 -1.22 -6.12
CA MET A 33 -12.84 -1.25 -7.05
C MET A 33 -13.14 -2.68 -7.51
N LEU A 34 -12.11 -3.49 -7.80
CA LEU A 34 -12.29 -4.88 -8.20
C LEU A 34 -12.90 -5.72 -7.07
N ALA A 35 -12.39 -5.58 -5.84
CA ALA A 35 -12.90 -6.30 -4.68
C ALA A 35 -14.38 -5.98 -4.42
N ASN A 36 -14.76 -4.70 -4.50
CA ASN A 36 -16.15 -4.27 -4.35
C ASN A 36 -17.03 -4.77 -5.51
N ALA A 37 -16.55 -4.71 -6.75
CA ALA A 37 -17.29 -5.25 -7.89
C ALA A 37 -17.49 -6.77 -7.80
N MET A 38 -16.54 -7.51 -7.21
CA MET A 38 -16.72 -8.94 -6.92
C MET A 38 -17.79 -9.17 -5.86
N LEU A 39 -17.88 -8.31 -4.84
CA LEU A 39 -18.89 -8.41 -3.78
C LEU A 39 -20.32 -8.20 -4.30
N GLU A 40 -20.47 -7.39 -5.34
CA GLU A 40 -21.76 -7.11 -6.00
C GLU A 40 -22.16 -8.20 -7.01
N ASP A 41 -21.25 -9.09 -7.40
CA ASP A 41 -21.52 -10.15 -8.38
C ASP A 41 -21.96 -11.45 -7.69
N GLU A 42 -23.15 -11.95 -8.05
CA GLU A 42 -23.75 -13.15 -7.46
C GLU A 42 -22.86 -14.40 -7.50
N LEU A 43 -22.00 -14.53 -8.51
CA LEU A 43 -21.09 -15.67 -8.63
C LEU A 43 -19.77 -15.48 -7.88
N LEU A 44 -19.40 -14.24 -7.57
CA LEU A 44 -18.08 -13.89 -7.02
C LEU A 44 -18.12 -13.38 -5.57
N LYS A 45 -19.29 -13.01 -5.06
CA LYS A 45 -19.45 -12.36 -3.76
C LYS A 45 -18.95 -13.16 -2.56
N GLU A 46 -18.88 -14.49 -2.70
CA GLU A 46 -18.37 -15.41 -1.68
C GLU A 46 -16.86 -15.68 -1.83
N ILE A 47 -16.21 -15.21 -2.89
CA ILE A 47 -14.77 -15.42 -3.11
C ILE A 47 -13.98 -14.50 -2.19
N PRO A 48 -13.13 -15.04 -1.30
CA PRO A 48 -12.28 -14.23 -0.44
C PRO A 48 -11.22 -13.48 -1.26
N VAL A 49 -11.00 -12.22 -0.91
CA VAL A 49 -10.02 -11.35 -1.54
C VAL A 49 -8.95 -10.93 -0.53
N ASN A 50 -7.68 -10.98 -0.92
CA ASN A 50 -6.60 -10.32 -0.19
C ASN A 50 -5.97 -9.23 -1.06
N ILE A 51 -5.64 -8.11 -0.44
CA ILE A 51 -5.08 -6.95 -1.13
C ILE A 51 -3.73 -6.58 -0.50
N PHE A 52 -2.71 -6.44 -1.35
CA PHE A 52 -1.47 -5.76 -1.01
C PHE A 52 -1.42 -4.43 -1.77
N ALA A 53 -1.62 -3.32 -1.07
CA ALA A 53 -1.62 -1.99 -1.68
C ALA A 53 -0.31 -1.23 -1.40
N ILE A 54 0.23 -0.59 -2.43
CA ILE A 54 1.40 0.28 -2.30
C ILE A 54 0.91 1.69 -2.59
N ASP A 55 0.81 2.49 -1.54
CA ASP A 55 0.45 3.90 -1.61
C ASP A 55 -0.75 4.20 -2.53
N PRO A 56 -1.95 3.65 -2.26
CA PRO A 56 -3.10 3.76 -3.15
C PRO A 56 -3.60 5.20 -3.24
N VAL A 57 -3.59 5.78 -4.44
CA VAL A 57 -3.96 7.19 -4.69
C VAL A 57 -5.05 7.24 -5.79
N PRO A 58 -6.25 7.78 -5.50
CA PRO A 58 -7.34 7.84 -6.48
C PRO A 58 -7.20 9.01 -7.46
N GLY A 59 -6.38 9.99 -7.12
CA GLY A 59 -6.29 11.27 -7.78
C GLY A 59 -7.32 12.28 -7.24
N PRO A 60 -7.19 13.57 -7.61
CA PRO A 60 -8.07 14.61 -7.10
C PRO A 60 -9.56 14.30 -7.34
N LEU A 61 -10.41 14.56 -6.34
CA LEU A 61 -11.87 14.43 -6.42
C LEU A 61 -12.41 13.00 -6.70
N ASN A 62 -11.59 11.97 -6.52
CA ASN A 62 -11.94 10.58 -6.82
C ASN A 62 -12.16 9.72 -5.56
N PHE A 63 -12.87 10.25 -4.55
CA PHE A 63 -13.13 9.58 -3.26
C PHE A 63 -14.52 8.92 -3.20
N GLN A 64 -15.01 8.39 -4.32
CA GLN A 64 -16.26 7.63 -4.34
C GLN A 64 -16.13 6.34 -3.51
N ASN A 65 -17.23 5.88 -2.92
CA ASN A 65 -17.24 4.80 -1.93
C ASN A 65 -16.50 3.53 -2.41
N GLU A 66 -16.65 3.14 -3.68
CA GLU A 66 -16.01 1.96 -4.26
C GLU A 66 -14.47 2.03 -4.32
N LYS A 67 -13.89 3.23 -4.14
CA LYS A 67 -12.45 3.48 -4.12
C LYS A 67 -11.90 3.61 -2.70
N VAL A 68 -12.76 3.90 -1.73
CA VAL A 68 -12.36 4.29 -0.37
C VAL A 68 -12.94 3.41 0.73
N SER A 69 -13.73 2.42 0.37
CA SER A 69 -14.26 1.42 1.29
C SER A 69 -14.02 0.02 0.74
N LEU A 70 -13.95 -0.97 1.61
CA LEU A 70 -13.82 -2.38 1.27
C LEU A 70 -14.86 -3.21 2.02
N GLY A 71 -15.59 -4.05 1.30
CA GLY A 71 -16.60 -4.92 1.90
C GLY A 71 -16.05 -6.23 2.48
N LYS A 72 -16.97 -7.01 3.08
CA LYS A 72 -16.69 -8.24 3.86
C LYS A 72 -15.98 -9.38 3.11
N ASN A 73 -15.89 -9.33 1.78
CA ASN A 73 -15.16 -10.32 1.00
C ASN A 73 -13.65 -10.12 1.09
N VAL A 74 -13.18 -8.91 1.41
CA VAL A 74 -11.77 -8.68 1.73
C VAL A 74 -11.45 -9.28 3.09
N LYS A 75 -10.49 -10.21 3.13
CA LYS A 75 -10.09 -10.92 4.36
C LYS A 75 -8.86 -10.31 4.98
N GLU A 76 -7.90 -9.90 4.15
CA GLU A 76 -6.72 -9.19 4.60
C GLU A 76 -6.38 -8.02 3.66
N TYR A 77 -6.10 -6.88 4.27
CA TYR A 77 -5.60 -5.68 3.62
C TYR A 77 -4.23 -5.34 4.20
N VAL A 78 -3.18 -5.49 3.39
CA VAL A 78 -1.82 -5.10 3.75
C VAL A 78 -1.44 -3.89 2.91
N ALA A 79 -0.91 -2.83 3.53
CA ALA A 79 -0.51 -1.65 2.78
C ALA A 79 0.73 -0.95 3.33
N PHE A 80 1.53 -0.42 2.41
CA PHE A 80 2.66 0.45 2.70
C PHE A 80 2.39 1.85 2.16
N TYR A 81 2.61 2.87 2.99
CA TYR A 81 2.31 4.26 2.67
C TYR A 81 3.56 5.14 2.69
N ALA A 82 3.73 5.97 1.66
CA ALA A 82 4.90 6.80 1.50
C ALA A 82 4.86 8.02 2.45
N LYS A 83 5.74 8.07 3.45
CA LYS A 83 5.75 9.15 4.45
C LYS A 83 6.19 10.50 3.88
N ASP A 84 7.07 10.49 2.88
CA ASP A 84 7.76 11.69 2.39
C ASP A 84 7.14 12.27 1.11
N GLU A 85 6.03 11.71 0.63
CA GLU A 85 5.28 12.26 -0.49
C GLU A 85 4.56 13.57 -0.10
N ARG A 86 4.66 14.59 -0.96
CA ARG A 86 4.05 15.93 -0.76
C ARG A 86 3.37 16.48 -2.01
N SER A 87 3.34 15.76 -3.12
CA SER A 87 2.77 16.26 -4.38
C SER A 87 1.28 16.54 -4.24
N LYS A 88 0.86 17.69 -4.76
CA LYS A 88 -0.55 18.09 -4.74
C LYS A 88 -1.42 17.06 -5.45
N GLY A 89 -2.44 16.55 -4.79
CA GLY A 89 -3.36 15.54 -5.33
C GLY A 89 -2.94 14.09 -5.10
N PHE A 90 -1.86 13.84 -4.33
CA PHE A 90 -1.37 12.51 -3.97
C PHE A 90 -1.81 12.07 -2.56
N TYR A 91 -3.05 12.41 -2.19
CA TYR A 91 -3.68 11.93 -0.97
C TYR A 91 -3.88 10.41 -1.09
N CYS A 92 -3.13 9.63 -0.33
CA CYS A 92 -3.32 8.19 -0.29
C CYS A 92 -4.55 7.82 0.53
N VAL A 93 -5.19 6.71 0.17
CA VAL A 93 -6.41 6.21 0.80
C VAL A 93 -6.10 5.08 1.77
N ILE A 94 -6.57 5.23 3.00
CA ILE A 94 -6.74 4.15 3.97
C ILE A 94 -8.22 3.80 3.93
N PRO A 95 -8.63 2.66 3.38
CA PRO A 95 -10.04 2.39 3.17
C PRO A 95 -10.77 2.13 4.50
N LYS A 96 -12.05 2.51 4.58
CA LYS A 96 -12.97 1.99 5.61
C LYS A 96 -13.25 0.52 5.29
N THR A 97 -13.06 -0.39 6.25
CA THR A 97 -13.22 -1.84 6.01
C THR A 97 -14.33 -2.44 6.85
N ASP A 98 -14.85 -3.59 6.43
CA ASP A 98 -15.65 -4.46 7.29
C ASP A 98 -14.85 -4.88 8.54
N SER A 99 -15.51 -5.02 9.70
CA SER A 99 -14.84 -5.30 10.97
C SER A 99 -14.17 -6.67 11.04
N ALA A 100 -14.53 -7.60 10.16
CA ALA A 100 -13.86 -8.89 10.03
C ALA A 100 -12.58 -8.83 9.18
N THR A 101 -12.28 -7.70 8.53
CA THR A 101 -11.08 -7.53 7.72
C THR A 101 -9.86 -7.34 8.61
N ILE A 102 -8.82 -8.14 8.40
CA ILE A 102 -7.52 -7.91 9.03
C ILE A 102 -6.82 -6.78 8.27
N VAL A 103 -6.55 -5.67 8.95
CA VAL A 103 -5.94 -4.48 8.32
C VAL A 103 -4.54 -4.25 8.89
N ARG A 104 -3.53 -4.29 8.02
CA ARG A 104 -2.11 -4.10 8.37
C ARG A 104 -1.52 -2.99 7.53
N ILE A 105 -1.20 -1.88 8.19
CA ILE A 105 -0.68 -0.71 7.50
C ILE A 105 0.65 -0.29 8.08
N PHE A 106 1.56 0.06 7.19
CA PHE A 106 2.93 0.40 7.54
C PHE A 106 3.31 1.70 6.88
N LEU A 107 4.00 2.56 7.63
CA LEU A 107 4.70 3.67 7.02
C LEU A 107 5.99 3.16 6.37
N MET A 108 6.41 3.85 5.31
CA MET A 108 7.72 3.67 4.71
C MET A 108 8.29 5.04 4.32
N ARG A 109 9.57 5.27 4.59
CA ARG A 109 10.26 6.48 4.12
C ARG A 109 10.39 6.44 2.60
N GLY A 110 10.36 7.60 1.97
CA GLY A 110 10.32 7.72 0.51
C GLY A 110 9.07 8.41 -0.01
N GLN A 111 9.11 8.74 -1.29
CA GLN A 111 8.00 9.27 -2.07
C GLN A 111 7.16 8.15 -2.70
N HIS A 112 6.07 8.54 -3.37
CA HIS A 112 5.11 7.64 -3.99
C HIS A 112 5.74 6.53 -4.86
N ALA A 113 6.71 6.85 -5.73
CA ALA A 113 7.35 5.87 -6.59
C ALA A 113 8.56 5.15 -5.94
N THR A 114 9.13 5.71 -4.87
CA THR A 114 10.23 5.07 -4.13
C THR A 114 9.81 3.71 -3.59
N LEU A 115 8.58 3.62 -3.07
CA LEU A 115 8.00 2.37 -2.58
C LEU A 115 7.77 1.32 -3.68
N ALA A 116 7.55 1.76 -4.92
CA ALA A 116 7.39 0.87 -6.09
C ALA A 116 8.73 0.53 -6.77
N GLY A 117 9.86 1.01 -6.24
CA GLY A 117 11.20 0.69 -6.73
C GLY A 117 11.85 1.77 -7.60
N ASN A 118 11.23 2.95 -7.76
CA ASN A 118 11.93 4.09 -8.37
C ASN A 118 12.83 4.79 -7.34
N ALA A 119 14.10 4.44 -7.33
CA ALA A 119 15.06 4.85 -6.31
C ALA A 119 15.79 6.17 -6.62
N SER A 120 15.30 6.99 -7.56
CA SER A 120 15.84 8.33 -7.81
C SER A 120 15.42 9.35 -6.77
N LEU A 121 16.19 10.44 -6.65
CA LEU A 121 15.93 11.52 -5.69
C LEU A 121 14.69 12.35 -6.05
N ASP A 122 14.43 12.55 -7.33
CA ASP A 122 13.25 13.26 -7.84
C ASP A 122 12.07 12.31 -8.13
N SER A 123 12.26 11.00 -7.90
CA SER A 123 11.32 9.93 -8.19
C SER A 123 10.80 9.87 -9.64
N VAL A 124 11.50 10.50 -10.57
CA VAL A 124 11.17 10.55 -12.01
C VAL A 124 12.36 10.11 -12.85
N SER A 125 13.57 10.55 -12.50
CA SER A 125 14.82 10.24 -13.20
C SER A 125 15.30 8.81 -12.93
N GLU A 126 16.32 8.39 -13.68
CA GLU A 126 17.05 7.14 -13.42
C GLU A 126 18.06 7.35 -12.28
N GLY A 127 18.04 6.46 -11.27
CA GLY A 127 18.98 6.52 -10.14
C GLY A 127 18.68 5.45 -9.09
N LYS A 128 19.70 5.06 -8.31
CA LYS A 128 19.58 4.09 -7.20
C LYS A 128 20.07 4.69 -5.88
N VAL A 129 19.56 5.87 -5.53
CA VAL A 129 19.98 6.59 -4.32
C VAL A 129 19.14 6.17 -3.11
N LEU A 130 17.84 5.92 -3.30
CA LEU A 130 16.88 5.60 -2.23
C LEU A 130 16.19 4.26 -2.51
N TYR A 131 16.96 3.18 -2.63
CA TYR A 131 16.45 1.88 -3.09
C TYR A 131 15.88 1.00 -1.97
N GLU A 132 16.22 1.31 -0.71
CA GLU A 132 15.86 0.50 0.45
C GLU A 132 14.33 0.35 0.63
N PRO A 133 13.51 1.42 0.51
CA PRO A 133 12.06 1.32 0.62
C PRO A 133 11.46 0.33 -0.37
N GLY A 134 11.91 0.37 -1.63
CA GLY A 134 11.42 -0.51 -2.68
C GLY A 134 11.79 -1.99 -2.44
N LEU A 135 12.97 -2.26 -1.87
CA LEU A 135 13.37 -3.61 -1.48
C LEU A 135 12.51 -4.16 -0.34
N ILE A 136 12.28 -3.35 0.69
CA ILE A 136 11.44 -3.75 1.85
C ILE A 136 10.01 -4.03 1.39
N VAL A 137 9.40 -3.10 0.64
CA VAL A 137 8.03 -3.26 0.14
C VAL A 137 7.91 -4.47 -0.78
N ARG A 138 8.88 -4.67 -1.69
CA ARG A 138 8.91 -5.85 -2.56
C ARG A 138 9.00 -7.14 -1.76
N HIS A 139 9.89 -7.20 -0.76
CA HIS A 139 10.04 -8.38 0.09
C HIS A 139 8.70 -8.73 0.76
N PHE A 140 8.04 -7.77 1.40
CA PHE A 140 6.76 -8.03 2.05
C PHE A 140 5.61 -8.32 1.08
N THR A 141 5.66 -7.78 -0.15
CA THR A 141 4.73 -8.19 -1.22
C THR A 141 4.89 -9.69 -1.50
N GLU A 142 6.12 -10.18 -1.65
CA GLU A 142 6.43 -11.58 -1.94
C GLU A 142 6.07 -12.50 -0.76
N VAL A 143 6.31 -12.06 0.49
CA VAL A 143 5.92 -12.78 1.71
C VAL A 143 4.41 -12.93 1.80
N CYS A 144 3.66 -11.83 1.67
CA CYS A 144 2.19 -11.86 1.70
C CYS A 144 1.62 -12.76 0.61
N LEU A 145 2.09 -12.62 -0.64
CA LEU A 145 1.65 -13.47 -1.75
C LEU A 145 1.91 -14.95 -1.48
N THR A 146 3.10 -15.30 -0.97
CA THR A 146 3.45 -16.68 -0.62
C THR A 146 2.53 -17.22 0.47
N ARG A 147 2.29 -16.44 1.53
CA ARG A 147 1.37 -16.80 2.62
C ARG A 147 -0.07 -16.98 2.15
N TRP A 148 -0.50 -16.20 1.16
CA TRP A 148 -1.80 -16.35 0.50
C TRP A 148 -1.84 -17.46 -0.57
N GLY A 149 -0.83 -18.35 -0.59
CA GLY A 149 -0.82 -19.55 -1.43
C GLY A 149 -0.28 -19.36 -2.85
N VAL A 150 0.30 -18.20 -3.18
CA VAL A 150 0.93 -17.96 -4.48
C VAL A 150 2.31 -18.63 -4.52
N LYS A 151 2.60 -19.39 -5.57
CA LYS A 151 3.94 -19.91 -5.84
C LYS A 151 4.73 -18.88 -6.63
N LEU A 152 5.84 -18.41 -6.05
CA LEU A 152 6.75 -17.46 -6.68
C LEU A 152 8.09 -18.15 -6.94
N ASP A 153 8.58 -18.08 -8.19
CA ASP A 153 9.84 -18.73 -8.59
C ASP A 153 11.08 -17.94 -8.15
N LYS A 154 10.95 -16.61 -7.97
CA LYS A 154 12.02 -15.71 -7.58
C LYS A 154 11.53 -14.77 -6.49
N LYS A 155 12.24 -14.73 -5.38
CA LYS A 155 11.97 -13.89 -4.22
C LYS A 155 13.27 -13.23 -3.75
N LEU A 156 13.16 -12.12 -3.02
CA LEU A 156 14.29 -11.46 -2.35
C LEU A 156 14.78 -12.23 -1.13
N GLU A 157 13.86 -12.84 -0.38
CA GLU A 157 14.15 -13.62 0.84
C GLU A 157 15.04 -12.88 1.85
N LEU A 158 14.74 -11.59 2.08
CA LEU A 158 15.42 -10.79 3.10
C LEU A 158 15.23 -11.42 4.48
N SER A 159 16.33 -11.53 5.23
CA SER A 159 16.34 -11.93 6.63
C SER A 159 16.00 -10.76 7.55
N ASP A 160 15.73 -11.03 8.83
CA ASP A 160 15.57 -9.97 9.85
C ASP A 160 16.80 -9.05 9.94
N ARG A 161 17.99 -9.61 9.69
CA ARG A 161 19.24 -8.83 9.62
C ARG A 161 19.25 -7.90 8.40
N ASP A 162 18.85 -8.38 7.23
CA ASP A 162 18.79 -7.55 6.03
C ASP A 162 17.77 -6.42 6.20
N LEU A 163 16.60 -6.71 6.78
CA LEU A 163 15.59 -5.70 7.10
C LEU A 163 16.15 -4.63 8.05
N LEU A 164 16.86 -5.05 9.11
CA LEU A 164 17.52 -4.12 10.03
C LEU A 164 18.54 -3.23 9.33
N GLU A 165 19.41 -3.79 8.49
CA GLU A 165 20.41 -3.03 7.74
C GLU A 165 19.76 -2.01 6.79
N LEU A 166 18.67 -2.38 6.11
CA LEU A 166 17.91 -1.46 5.23
C LEU A 166 17.25 -0.32 6.02
N HIS A 167 16.60 -0.62 7.15
CA HIS A 167 16.00 0.41 8.01
C HIS A 167 17.04 1.34 8.64
N GLN A 168 18.21 0.81 9.04
CA GLN A 168 19.32 1.62 9.52
C GLN A 168 19.89 2.53 8.42
N SER A 169 19.99 2.05 7.18
CA SER A 169 20.40 2.88 6.03
C SER A 169 19.41 4.01 5.79
N ILE A 170 18.10 3.73 5.85
CA ILE A 170 17.04 4.74 5.74
C ILE A 170 17.20 5.82 6.83
N ALA A 171 17.41 5.41 8.08
CA ALA A 171 17.57 6.33 9.20
C ALA A 171 18.86 7.16 9.10
N LYS A 172 19.97 6.55 8.69
CA LYS A 172 21.25 7.25 8.46
C LYS A 172 21.15 8.31 7.37
N ASN A 173 20.31 8.08 6.37
CA ASN A 173 20.08 8.98 5.25
C ASN A 173 18.82 9.84 5.44
N SER A 174 18.40 10.10 6.69
CA SER A 174 17.14 10.81 7.02
C SER A 174 16.99 12.14 6.28
N ASP A 175 18.10 12.86 6.11
CA ASP A 175 18.14 14.18 5.47
C ASP A 175 17.79 14.08 3.99
N LEU A 176 18.26 13.05 3.27
CA LEU A 176 17.87 12.82 1.88
C LEU A 176 16.36 12.56 1.76
N TYR A 177 15.80 11.74 2.65
CA TYR A 177 14.35 11.50 2.70
C TYR A 177 13.54 12.73 3.12
N GLN A 178 14.15 13.67 3.83
CA GLN A 178 13.53 14.95 4.17
C GLN A 178 13.59 15.91 2.97
N ASP A 179 14.71 15.95 2.27
CA ASP A 179 14.92 16.78 1.07
C ASP A 179 13.97 16.41 -0.05
N ILE A 180 13.68 15.11 -0.21
CA ILE A 180 12.76 14.68 -1.26
C ILE A 180 11.34 15.23 -1.06
N GLN A 181 10.94 15.66 0.13
CA GLN A 181 9.63 16.28 0.36
C GLN A 181 9.41 17.58 -0.45
N ASN A 182 10.47 18.16 -1.01
CA ASN A 182 10.42 19.37 -1.83
C ASN A 182 10.19 19.09 -3.33
N TYR A 183 10.30 17.84 -3.80
CA TYR A 183 9.99 17.50 -5.19
C TYR A 183 8.50 17.16 -5.34
N SER A 184 7.92 17.47 -6.50
CA SER A 184 6.51 17.23 -6.78
C SER A 184 6.26 16.73 -8.20
N TYR A 185 5.41 15.71 -8.33
CA TYR A 185 4.89 15.24 -9.62
C TYR A 185 3.96 16.24 -10.29
N THR A 186 3.35 17.14 -9.52
CA THR A 186 2.35 18.10 -10.00
C THR A 186 2.85 19.53 -9.99
N GLN A 187 4.16 19.73 -9.82
CA GLN A 187 4.83 21.04 -9.65
C GLN A 187 4.44 21.80 -8.37
N PHE A 188 3.42 21.33 -7.65
CA PHE A 188 2.96 21.92 -6.39
C PHE A 188 3.08 20.90 -5.27
N THR A 189 3.59 21.34 -4.12
CA THR A 189 3.58 20.53 -2.89
C THR A 189 2.44 20.97 -1.98
N GLU A 190 1.94 20.04 -1.16
CA GLU A 190 0.97 20.29 -0.11
C GLU A 190 1.33 19.52 1.16
N LYS A 191 0.91 20.06 2.29
CA LYS A 191 1.15 19.47 3.62
C LYS A 191 0.06 19.88 4.59
N ASN A 192 -0.19 19.05 5.59
CA ASN A 192 -0.99 19.39 6.75
C ASN A 192 -0.04 19.46 7.95
N GLY A 193 0.28 20.68 8.38
CA GLY A 193 1.44 20.92 9.23
C GLY A 193 2.73 20.54 8.51
N ASN A 194 3.48 19.58 9.05
CA ASN A 194 4.68 19.02 8.42
C ASN A 194 4.46 17.62 7.84
N GLU A 195 3.22 17.14 7.83
CA GLU A 195 2.87 15.78 7.42
C GLU A 195 2.23 15.73 6.04
N ARG A 196 2.29 14.54 5.45
CA ARG A 196 1.54 14.19 4.24
C ARG A 196 0.05 14.20 4.52
N ASN A 197 -0.72 14.69 3.55
CA ASN A 197 -2.16 14.52 3.56
C ASN A 197 -2.57 13.09 3.19
N VAL A 198 -3.49 12.51 3.96
CA VAL A 198 -4.09 11.21 3.67
C VAL A 198 -5.60 11.30 3.71
N SER A 199 -6.28 10.23 3.29
CA SER A 199 -7.72 10.08 3.49
C SER A 199 -8.02 8.77 4.21
N TYR A 200 -8.88 8.84 5.23
CA TYR A 200 -9.46 7.66 5.86
C TYR A 200 -10.90 7.50 5.39
N GLY A 201 -11.13 6.53 4.52
CA GLY A 201 -12.34 6.52 3.69
C GLY A 201 -12.37 7.75 2.77
N ASP A 202 -13.46 8.49 2.87
CA ASP A 202 -13.74 9.72 2.12
C ASP A 202 -13.35 11.01 2.87
N GLU A 203 -12.84 10.88 4.10
CA GLU A 203 -12.50 12.01 4.95
C GLU A 203 -11.00 12.29 4.90
N GLY A 204 -10.61 13.56 4.80
CA GLY A 204 -9.21 13.96 4.88
C GLY A 204 -8.68 13.81 6.32
N SER A 205 -7.44 13.36 6.47
CA SER A 205 -6.79 13.18 7.77
C SER A 205 -5.29 13.50 7.71
N GLN A 206 -4.67 13.57 8.89
CA GLN A 206 -3.22 13.66 9.05
C GLN A 206 -2.62 12.25 9.09
N PHE A 207 -1.41 12.09 8.55
CA PHE A 207 -0.72 10.81 8.48
C PHE A 207 -0.57 10.17 9.87
N SER A 208 -0.16 10.95 10.89
CA SER A 208 0.07 10.46 12.25
C SER A 208 -1.21 10.12 13.03
N LEU A 209 -2.37 10.55 12.56
CA LEU A 209 -3.67 10.22 13.17
C LEU A 209 -4.20 8.86 12.73
N ILE A 210 -3.62 8.25 11.69
CA ILE A 210 -4.01 6.90 11.25
C ILE A 210 -3.35 5.85 12.14
N ARG A 211 -4.04 5.54 13.24
CA ARG A 211 -3.65 4.55 14.26
C ARG A 211 -4.88 4.08 15.04
N GLY A 212 -4.74 3.04 15.82
CA GLY A 212 -5.80 2.48 16.68
C GLY A 212 -6.00 0.98 16.50
N ASN A 213 -6.90 0.42 17.30
CA ASN A 213 -7.18 -1.01 17.40
C ASN A 213 -7.73 -1.66 16.12
N GLN A 214 -8.18 -0.86 15.15
CA GLN A 214 -8.59 -1.31 13.83
C GLN A 214 -7.42 -1.71 12.93
N PHE A 215 -6.19 -1.36 13.32
CA PHE A 215 -4.97 -1.66 12.57
C PHE A 215 -4.06 -2.59 13.36
N LEU A 216 -3.29 -3.40 12.63
CA LEU A 216 -2.27 -4.27 13.18
C LEU A 216 -0.93 -3.99 12.48
N PRO A 217 0.06 -3.38 13.16
CA PRO A 217 0.04 -2.98 14.58
C PRO A 217 -0.86 -1.76 14.85
N GLU A 218 -1.29 -1.59 16.11
CA GLU A 218 -2.15 -0.46 16.52
C GLU A 218 -1.48 0.90 16.32
N SER A 219 -0.14 0.93 16.27
CA SER A 219 0.65 2.11 15.92
C SER A 219 0.39 2.60 14.49
N GLY A 220 -0.16 1.78 13.59
CA GLY A 220 -0.55 2.19 12.24
C GLY A 220 0.55 2.95 11.50
N LEU A 221 0.26 4.16 11.03
CA LEU A 221 1.17 4.98 10.26
C LEU A 221 2.18 5.80 11.09
N ILE A 222 2.30 5.53 12.40
CA ILE A 222 3.41 6.03 13.22
C ILE A 222 4.40 4.94 13.66
N SER A 223 4.23 3.71 13.15
CA SER A 223 5.10 2.56 13.43
C SER A 223 6.55 2.81 13.00
N ASP A 224 7.53 2.49 13.85
CA ASP A 224 8.95 2.60 13.53
C ASP A 224 9.66 1.28 13.80
N PHE A 225 10.19 0.66 12.74
CA PHE A 225 10.89 -0.63 12.83
C PHE A 225 12.12 -0.58 13.74
N LEU A 226 12.83 0.54 13.82
CA LEU A 226 14.02 0.66 14.67
C LEU A 226 13.65 0.80 16.15
N VAL A 227 12.41 1.17 16.45
CA VAL A 227 11.87 1.24 17.81
C VAL A 227 11.21 -0.09 18.19
N ASP A 228 10.46 -0.68 17.26
CA ASP A 228 9.79 -1.98 17.42
C ASP A 228 10.07 -2.88 16.21
N PRO A 229 11.11 -3.74 16.29
CA PRO A 229 11.44 -4.67 15.21
C PRO A 229 10.37 -5.73 14.92
N LEU A 230 9.35 -5.85 15.79
CA LEU A 230 8.27 -6.83 15.66
C LEU A 230 7.08 -6.29 14.86
N ILE A 231 7.12 -5.04 14.38
CA ILE A 231 5.99 -4.45 13.64
C ILE A 231 5.56 -5.29 12.44
N TYR A 232 6.49 -6.03 11.82
CA TYR A 232 6.21 -6.87 10.66
C TYR A 232 5.84 -8.32 11.00
N ASP A 233 5.87 -8.75 12.25
CA ASP A 233 5.64 -10.16 12.61
C ASP A 233 4.23 -10.64 12.20
N GLY A 234 3.26 -9.74 12.14
CA GLY A 234 1.92 -10.06 11.64
C GLY A 234 1.84 -10.32 10.13
N ILE A 235 2.86 -9.96 9.36
CA ILE A 235 2.97 -10.20 7.92
C ILE A 235 4.07 -11.18 7.52
N LYS A 236 4.97 -11.56 8.44
CA LYS A 236 5.98 -12.62 8.22
C LYS A 236 5.32 -13.99 8.04
#